data_AF-A0A962S6B6-F1
#
_entry.id   AF-A0A962S6B6-F1
#
_cell.length_a   1.000
_cell.length_b   1.000
_cell.length_c   1.000
_cell.angle_alpha   90.00
_cell.angle_beta   90.00
_cell.angle_gamma   90.00
#
_symmetry.space_group_name_H-M   'P 1'
#
loop_
_entity.id
_entity.type
_entity.pdbx_description
1 polymer ?
#
loop_
_entity_poly.entity_id
_entity_poly.type
_entity_poly.pdbx_seq_one_letter_code
_entity_poly.pdbx_strand_id
1 'polypeptide(L)'
;MQKSRKFVHAFAAAIERTWPRWRERLQGRLPLFASGLILLLGGWVLTRALYVESPPTQLTSDQSPEPSTAPQKLPSFIESPVPATAITNSGDKDKTAEPAPANEESKTVQTEQGETESPIMLSRFTVLAIDAGHGGIDPGSIGRNGLTEKEVTLRLAKKVRSLLSSVDNLHVALTRYDDRTININTRTEIIKEIGADFVLSLHMNAIPQEQITLVESYYKTSRRAHMLRDDFFIKSSDSNIEISRSLATTIQDAVFKTVKRHNEISVNAGLKTDPMRILSQNEVPGALLEVTCLSNPEEEERLRSDEYLDKLAYAIANGIKQFLKTNLDAMTVSTLTPFTASTYAD
;
A
#
# COMPACT_ATOMS: atom_id res chain seq x y z
N MET A 1 -27.18 21.95 19.56
CA MET A 1 -26.88 20.82 20.48
C MET A 1 -28.03 20.45 21.44
N GLN A 2 -28.91 21.36 21.87
CA GLN A 2 -29.94 21.02 22.86
C GLN A 2 -31.14 20.21 22.29
N LYS A 3 -31.52 20.44 21.02
CA LYS A 3 -32.59 19.69 20.34
C LYS A 3 -32.20 18.24 20.03
N SER A 4 -30.93 17.98 19.70
CA SER A 4 -30.42 16.62 19.48
C SER A 4 -30.34 15.80 20.77
N ARG A 5 -30.00 16.43 21.90
CA ARG A 5 -30.02 15.80 23.23
C ARG A 5 -31.42 15.34 23.66
N LYS A 6 -32.45 16.16 23.44
CA LYS A 6 -33.85 15.78 23.75
C LYS A 6 -34.35 14.61 22.90
N PHE A 7 -33.93 14.54 21.64
CA PHE A 7 -34.30 13.44 20.75
C PHE A 7 -33.69 12.09 21.19
N VAL A 8 -32.41 12.08 21.57
CA VAL A 8 -31.72 10.86 22.03
C VAL A 8 -32.33 10.32 23.32
N HIS A 9 -32.65 11.19 24.29
CA HIS A 9 -33.31 10.75 25.53
C HIS A 9 -34.75 10.25 25.31
N ALA A 10 -35.52 10.92 24.46
CA ALA A 10 -36.88 10.47 24.13
C ALA A 10 -36.86 9.11 23.42
N PHE A 11 -35.88 8.87 22.55
CA PHE A 11 -35.70 7.61 21.84
C PHE A 11 -35.29 6.47 22.78
N ALA A 12 -34.33 6.71 23.69
CA ALA A 12 -33.93 5.71 24.69
C ALA A 12 -35.09 5.31 25.61
N ALA A 13 -35.86 6.29 26.10
CA ALA A 13 -37.03 6.04 26.95
C ALA A 13 -38.15 5.28 26.21
N ALA A 14 -38.32 5.52 24.91
CA ALA A 14 -39.28 4.79 24.09
C ALA A 14 -38.87 3.31 23.90
N ILE A 15 -37.57 3.03 23.76
CA ILE A 15 -37.04 1.68 23.69
C ILE A 15 -37.26 0.95 25.03
N GLU A 16 -36.87 1.54 26.16
CA GLU A 16 -37.05 0.92 27.48
C GLU A 16 -38.52 0.58 27.78
N ARG A 17 -39.44 1.47 27.42
CA ARG A 17 -40.88 1.26 27.65
C ARG A 17 -41.49 0.19 26.76
N THR A 18 -40.95 -0.02 25.55
CA THR A 18 -41.51 -0.97 24.57
C THR A 18 -40.80 -2.33 24.59
N TRP A 19 -39.56 -2.37 25.09
CA TRP A 19 -38.70 -3.56 25.13
C TRP A 19 -39.35 -4.79 25.80
N PRO A 20 -40.04 -4.71 26.95
CA PRO A 20 -40.64 -5.89 27.57
C PRO A 20 -41.70 -6.57 26.68
N ARG A 21 -42.51 -5.77 25.96
CA ARG A 21 -43.57 -6.28 25.06
C ARG A 21 -43.00 -6.92 23.79
N TRP A 22 -41.90 -6.39 23.28
CA TRP A 22 -41.19 -6.99 22.14
C TRP A 22 -40.44 -8.26 22.54
N ARG A 23 -39.86 -8.29 23.74
CA ARG A 23 -39.16 -9.45 24.31
C ARG A 23 -40.08 -10.66 24.43
N GLU A 24 -41.29 -10.49 24.98
CA GLU A 24 -42.28 -11.58 25.07
C GLU A 24 -42.73 -12.10 23.70
N ARG A 25 -42.90 -11.21 22.71
CA ARG A 25 -43.26 -11.62 21.34
C ARG A 25 -42.13 -12.35 20.60
N LEU A 26 -40.87 -12.04 20.92
CA LEU A 26 -39.70 -12.65 20.28
C LEU A 26 -39.32 -14.01 20.91
N GLN A 27 -39.58 -14.22 22.20
CA GLN A 27 -39.28 -15.47 22.91
C GLN A 27 -40.07 -16.69 22.39
N GLY A 28 -41.16 -16.48 21.66
CA GLY A 28 -41.97 -17.58 21.11
C GLY A 28 -41.65 -17.99 19.66
N ARG A 29 -40.83 -17.26 18.90
CA ARG A 29 -40.73 -17.47 17.42
C ARG A 29 -39.34 -17.32 16.77
N LEU A 30 -38.23 -17.19 17.50
CA LEU A 30 -36.90 -17.19 16.88
C LEU A 30 -35.87 -18.08 17.60
N PRO A 31 -34.96 -18.76 16.86
CA PRO A 31 -33.89 -19.55 17.44
C PRO A 31 -32.84 -18.66 18.12
N LEU A 32 -32.16 -19.22 19.14
CA LEU A 32 -31.28 -18.57 20.12
C LEU A 32 -30.18 -17.63 19.55
N PHE A 33 -29.83 -17.75 18.27
CA PHE A 33 -28.82 -16.91 17.61
C PHE A 33 -29.30 -15.49 17.28
N ALA A 34 -30.60 -15.26 17.12
CA ALA A 34 -31.13 -13.91 16.81
C ALA A 34 -31.16 -12.99 18.05
N SER A 35 -31.24 -13.55 19.26
CA SER A 35 -31.24 -12.81 20.53
C SER A 35 -29.88 -12.18 20.83
N GLY A 36 -28.78 -12.81 20.40
CA GLY A 36 -27.41 -12.32 20.63
C GLY A 36 -27.07 -11.07 19.81
N LEU A 37 -27.55 -10.99 18.57
CA LEU A 37 -27.26 -9.87 17.67
C LEU A 37 -27.94 -8.56 18.13
N ILE A 38 -29.14 -8.66 18.71
CA ILE A 38 -29.88 -7.51 19.24
C ILE A 38 -29.24 -6.97 20.53
N LEU A 39 -28.67 -7.84 21.37
CA LEU A 39 -27.94 -7.43 22.57
C LEU A 39 -26.60 -6.75 22.23
N LEU A 40 -25.91 -7.20 21.17
CA LEU A 40 -24.67 -6.57 20.70
C LEU A 40 -24.91 -5.18 20.09
N LEU A 41 -25.99 -5.01 19.31
CA LEU A 41 -26.38 -3.71 18.76
C LEU A 41 -26.83 -2.72 19.85
N GLY A 42 -27.55 -3.19 20.88
CA GLY A 42 -27.94 -2.37 22.03
C GLY A 42 -26.74 -1.91 22.87
N GLY A 43 -25.76 -2.80 23.09
CA GLY A 43 -24.53 -2.49 23.82
C GLY A 43 -23.65 -1.46 23.11
N TRP A 44 -23.54 -1.55 21.77
CA TRP A 44 -22.74 -0.64 20.95
C TRP A 44 -23.29 0.80 20.90
N VAL A 45 -24.62 0.95 20.90
CA VAL A 45 -25.27 2.27 20.94
C VAL A 45 -25.08 2.94 22.31
N LEU A 46 -25.09 2.18 23.41
CA LEU A 46 -24.91 2.71 24.76
C LEU A 46 -23.47 3.15 25.05
N THR A 47 -22.48 2.42 24.52
CA THR A 47 -21.05 2.78 24.68
C THR A 47 -20.69 4.05 23.92
N ARG A 48 -21.32 4.32 22.77
CA ARG A 48 -21.10 5.58 22.02
C ARG A 48 -21.79 6.79 22.65
N ALA A 49 -22.89 6.60 23.38
CA ALA A 49 -23.57 7.70 24.07
C ALA A 49 -22.79 8.21 25.29
N LEU A 50 -21.99 7.35 25.94
CA LEU A 50 -21.20 7.67 27.13
C LEU A 50 -19.82 8.26 26.83
N TYR A 51 -19.30 8.12 25.60
CA TYR A 51 -17.95 8.60 25.22
C TYR A 51 -17.88 10.07 24.77
N VAL A 52 -19.00 10.81 24.80
CA VAL A 52 -19.08 12.21 24.31
C VAL A 52 -18.84 13.24 25.44
N GLU A 53 -18.43 12.82 26.64
CA GLU A 53 -18.24 13.71 27.80
C GLU A 53 -16.78 14.03 28.12
N SER A 54 -16.02 14.61 27.18
CA SER A 54 -14.77 15.29 27.52
C SER A 54 -14.63 16.59 26.73
N PRO A 55 -14.61 17.76 27.39
CA PRO A 55 -14.38 19.02 26.70
C PRO A 55 -12.88 19.18 26.36
N PRO A 56 -12.53 19.85 25.24
CA PRO A 56 -11.13 20.10 24.90
C PRO A 56 -10.54 21.20 25.79
N THR A 57 -9.34 20.96 26.28
CA THR A 57 -8.47 21.94 26.95
C THR A 57 -8.14 23.08 25.99
N GLN A 58 -8.42 24.34 26.39
CA GLN A 58 -7.99 25.51 25.64
C GLN A 58 -6.47 25.72 25.80
N LEU A 59 -5.75 25.72 24.68
CA LEU A 59 -4.40 26.28 24.60
C LEU A 59 -4.48 27.75 24.19
N THR A 60 -3.89 28.60 25.02
CA THR A 60 -3.78 30.05 24.85
C THR A 60 -2.79 30.37 23.74
N SER A 61 -3.21 31.27 22.85
CA SER A 61 -2.39 31.93 21.83
C SER A 61 -1.48 32.98 22.46
N ASP A 62 -0.16 32.84 22.31
CA ASP A 62 0.70 33.99 22.06
C ASP A 62 2.07 33.54 21.50
N GLN A 63 2.65 34.42 20.68
CA GLN A 63 3.97 34.35 20.03
C GLN A 63 4.03 33.77 18.61
N SER A 64 3.81 34.70 17.66
CA SER A 64 4.35 34.64 16.29
C SER A 64 5.83 35.02 16.27
N PRO A 65 6.59 34.55 15.27
CA PRO A 65 7.46 35.47 14.54
C PRO A 65 7.18 35.49 13.03
N GLU A 66 7.54 36.63 12.44
CA GLU A 66 7.28 37.14 11.09
C GLU A 66 7.72 36.27 9.89
N PRO A 67 7.19 36.53 8.68
CA PRO A 67 7.45 35.72 7.48
C PRO A 67 8.77 36.11 6.80
N SER A 68 9.67 35.14 6.63
CA SER A 68 10.82 35.27 5.73
C SER A 68 10.43 34.92 4.30
N THR A 69 10.85 35.79 3.39
CA THR A 69 10.56 35.85 1.95
C THR A 69 11.43 34.90 1.09
N ALA A 70 10.87 34.60 -0.09
CA ALA A 70 11.48 34.08 -1.33
C ALA A 70 11.73 32.55 -1.52
N PRO A 71 11.37 31.98 -2.69
CA PRO A 71 11.46 30.55 -2.98
C PRO A 71 12.88 30.11 -3.38
N GLN A 72 13.41 29.08 -2.74
CA GLN A 72 14.65 28.43 -3.18
C GLN A 72 14.37 27.47 -4.33
N LYS A 73 15.06 27.72 -5.44
CA LYS A 73 15.06 26.95 -6.70
C LYS A 73 15.64 25.55 -6.46
N LEU A 74 14.94 24.51 -6.93
CA LEU A 74 15.43 23.12 -6.90
C LEU A 74 16.77 23.00 -7.66
N PRO A 75 17.78 22.28 -7.13
CA PRO A 75 19.01 22.02 -7.86
C PRO A 75 18.79 20.97 -8.96
N SER A 76 19.21 21.32 -10.18
CA SER A 76 19.38 20.42 -11.32
C SER A 76 20.56 19.49 -11.06
N PHE A 77 20.32 18.17 -10.99
CA PHE A 77 21.39 17.19 -10.97
C PHE A 77 21.65 16.66 -12.38
N ILE A 78 22.81 17.06 -12.91
CA ILE A 78 23.45 16.47 -14.08
C ILE A 78 24.18 15.21 -13.60
N GLU A 79 23.85 14.06 -14.17
CA GLU A 79 24.59 12.82 -14.00
C GLU A 79 26.02 12.97 -14.55
N SER A 80 27.00 12.38 -13.85
CA SER A 80 28.30 12.07 -14.42
C SER A 80 28.69 10.64 -14.05
N PRO A 81 29.31 9.89 -14.98
CA PRO A 81 29.37 8.43 -14.95
C PRO A 81 30.50 7.88 -14.08
N VAL A 82 30.26 6.71 -13.50
CA VAL A 82 31.27 5.88 -12.81
C VAL A 82 32.06 5.09 -13.87
N PRO A 83 33.41 5.08 -13.84
CA PRO A 83 34.20 4.27 -14.76
C PRO A 83 34.33 2.81 -14.28
N ALA A 84 34.11 1.89 -15.22
CA ALA A 84 34.44 0.47 -15.10
C ALA A 84 35.96 0.28 -15.00
N THR A 85 36.43 -0.58 -14.08
CA THR A 85 37.81 -1.07 -14.10
C THR A 85 37.82 -2.58 -14.15
N ALA A 86 38.56 -3.09 -15.14
CA ALA A 86 38.67 -4.47 -15.53
C ALA A 86 39.71 -5.25 -14.71
N ILE A 87 39.56 -6.57 -14.86
CA ILE A 87 40.34 -7.71 -14.37
C ILE A 87 41.84 -7.61 -14.76
N THR A 88 42.73 -8.01 -13.85
CA THR A 88 44.02 -8.63 -14.20
C THR A 88 44.35 -9.78 -13.24
N ASN A 89 44.61 -10.96 -13.82
CA ASN A 89 45.16 -12.17 -13.19
C ASN A 89 46.70 -12.11 -13.07
N SER A 90 47.24 -12.66 -11.98
CA SER A 90 48.57 -13.32 -11.83
C SER A 90 48.62 -13.91 -10.41
N GLY A 91 49.00 -15.15 -10.06
CA GLY A 91 49.69 -16.24 -10.73
C GLY A 91 50.97 -16.62 -9.94
N ASP A 92 50.89 -17.55 -8.96
CA ASP A 92 51.93 -18.55 -8.55
C ASP A 92 51.45 -19.32 -7.28
N LYS A 93 51.19 -20.64 -7.32
CA LYS A 93 52.05 -21.85 -7.12
C LYS A 93 52.71 -21.98 -5.72
N ASP A 94 52.38 -23.06 -4.99
CA ASP A 94 53.22 -24.28 -4.85
C ASP A 94 52.63 -25.34 -3.86
N LYS A 95 52.79 -26.63 -4.22
CA LYS A 95 52.88 -27.89 -3.41
C LYS A 95 51.71 -28.37 -2.50
N THR A 96 51.27 -29.65 -2.45
CA THR A 96 51.87 -30.99 -2.74
C THR A 96 50.77 -32.08 -2.87
N ALA A 97 51.02 -33.15 -3.64
CA ALA A 97 50.18 -34.36 -3.89
C ALA A 97 50.32 -35.43 -2.77
N GLU A 98 49.43 -36.43 -2.57
CA GLU A 98 49.23 -37.70 -3.34
C GLU A 98 47.99 -38.54 -2.80
N PRO A 99 47.56 -39.71 -3.37
CA PRO A 99 46.15 -39.92 -3.77
C PRO A 99 45.43 -41.25 -3.35
N ALA A 100 44.13 -41.30 -3.70
CA ALA A 100 43.26 -42.46 -4.07
C ALA A 100 42.62 -43.36 -2.98
N PRO A 101 41.52 -44.12 -3.26
CA PRO A 101 40.73 -44.26 -4.50
C PRO A 101 39.19 -44.07 -4.35
N ALA A 102 38.51 -44.23 -5.50
CA ALA A 102 37.11 -43.98 -5.83
C ALA A 102 36.08 -45.02 -5.32
N ASN A 103 34.88 -44.54 -4.98
CA ASN A 103 33.57 -44.94 -5.54
C ASN A 103 32.47 -44.37 -4.64
N GLU A 104 31.55 -43.57 -5.19
CA GLU A 104 30.10 -43.69 -4.91
C GLU A 104 29.29 -42.71 -5.78
N GLU A 105 28.54 -43.31 -6.70
CA GLU A 105 27.21 -42.95 -7.21
C GLU A 105 26.87 -41.46 -7.42
N SER A 106 26.93 -41.10 -8.70
CA SER A 106 26.32 -39.91 -9.28
C SER A 106 24.78 -39.96 -9.13
N LYS A 107 24.25 -39.27 -8.12
CA LYS A 107 22.86 -38.82 -8.12
C LYS A 107 22.78 -37.54 -8.95
N THR A 108 22.16 -37.66 -10.11
CA THR A 108 21.83 -36.55 -11.01
C THR A 108 20.91 -35.56 -10.28
N VAL A 109 21.49 -34.54 -9.67
CA VAL A 109 20.77 -33.35 -9.23
C VAL A 109 20.47 -32.56 -10.49
N GLN A 110 19.23 -32.68 -10.97
CA GLN A 110 18.71 -31.73 -11.95
C GLN A 110 18.71 -30.36 -11.29
N THR A 111 19.71 -29.57 -11.66
CA THR A 111 19.81 -28.17 -11.29
C THR A 111 18.78 -27.47 -12.16
N GLU A 112 17.69 -27.00 -11.57
CA GLU A 112 16.78 -26.07 -12.24
C GLU A 112 17.59 -24.83 -12.60
N GLN A 113 18.03 -24.78 -13.86
CA GLN A 113 18.64 -23.60 -14.45
C GLN A 113 17.60 -22.50 -14.41
N GLY A 114 17.87 -21.46 -13.60
CA GLY A 114 17.07 -20.25 -13.59
C GLY A 114 16.97 -19.70 -15.02
N GLU A 115 15.75 -19.67 -15.55
CA GLU A 115 15.45 -18.96 -16.78
C GLU A 115 15.95 -17.53 -16.61
N THR A 116 17.00 -17.16 -17.33
CA THR A 116 17.38 -15.76 -17.51
C THR A 116 16.21 -15.09 -18.22
N GLU A 117 15.32 -14.45 -17.45
CA GLU A 117 14.17 -13.72 -17.99
C GLU A 117 14.67 -12.70 -19.02
N SER A 118 14.17 -12.82 -20.26
CA SER A 118 14.41 -11.82 -21.30
C SER A 118 14.04 -10.42 -20.77
N PRO A 119 14.84 -9.38 -21.08
CA PRO A 119 14.58 -8.02 -20.61
C PRO A 119 13.21 -7.55 -21.08
N ILE A 120 12.43 -6.97 -20.15
CA ILE A 120 11.13 -6.39 -20.45
C ILE A 120 11.37 -5.07 -21.17
N MET A 121 10.99 -5.01 -22.44
CA MET A 121 11.03 -3.81 -23.26
C MET A 121 9.61 -3.25 -23.39
N LEU A 122 9.32 -2.10 -22.76
CA LEU A 122 8.06 -1.41 -23.01
C LEU A 122 8.11 -0.69 -24.36
N SER A 123 7.03 -0.77 -25.13
CA SER A 123 6.93 -0.17 -26.47
C SER A 123 6.87 1.36 -26.45
N ARG A 124 6.55 1.97 -25.30
CA ARG A 124 6.63 3.40 -25.04
C ARG A 124 7.20 3.68 -23.65
N PHE A 125 7.70 4.89 -23.47
CA PHE A 125 8.05 5.40 -22.15
C PHE A 125 6.82 5.40 -21.24
N THR A 126 6.97 4.79 -20.07
CA THR A 126 5.92 4.57 -19.08
C THR A 126 6.41 5.05 -17.71
N VAL A 127 5.55 5.74 -16.97
CA VAL A 127 5.86 6.28 -15.65
C VAL A 127 5.02 5.60 -14.58
N LEU A 128 5.67 4.89 -13.66
CA LEU A 128 5.06 4.36 -12.44
C LEU A 128 5.32 5.32 -11.28
N ALA A 129 4.27 5.80 -10.63
CA ALA A 129 4.37 6.43 -9.32
C ALA A 129 4.21 5.38 -8.20
N ILE A 130 5.19 5.29 -7.30
CA ILE A 130 5.06 4.54 -6.04
C ILE A 130 4.81 5.53 -4.90
N ASP A 131 3.63 5.41 -4.30
CA ASP A 131 3.28 6.15 -3.10
C ASP A 131 3.72 5.39 -1.85
N ALA A 132 4.73 5.91 -1.15
CA ALA A 132 5.14 5.37 0.15
C ALA A 132 4.21 5.93 1.23
N GLY A 133 3.27 5.12 1.72
CA GLY A 133 2.27 5.51 2.72
C GLY A 133 2.88 6.21 3.93
N HIS A 134 2.11 7.11 4.55
CA HIS A 134 2.48 7.88 5.75
C HIS A 134 3.76 8.73 5.60
N GLY A 135 4.36 9.22 6.69
CA GLY A 135 5.60 10.00 6.67
C GLY A 135 5.63 11.20 7.63
N GLY A 136 6.81 11.51 8.14
CA GLY A 136 7.04 12.58 9.12
C GLY A 136 6.22 12.37 10.39
N ILE A 137 5.33 13.32 10.71
CA ILE A 137 4.45 13.27 11.89
C ILE A 137 3.41 12.15 11.86
N ASP A 138 3.09 11.61 10.68
CA ASP A 138 2.18 10.49 10.52
C ASP A 138 3.00 9.18 10.50
N PRO A 139 3.05 8.40 11.59
CA PRO A 139 3.79 7.14 11.63
C PRO A 139 3.10 6.03 10.84
N GLY A 140 1.81 6.20 10.52
CA GLY A 140 0.91 5.10 10.22
C GLY A 140 0.76 4.16 11.40
N SER A 141 0.56 2.88 11.11
CA SER A 141 0.53 1.83 12.12
C SER A 141 1.87 1.73 12.85
N ILE A 142 1.83 1.42 14.14
CA ILE A 142 3.01 1.21 14.97
C ILE A 142 2.95 -0.24 15.48
N GLY A 143 3.95 -1.03 15.11
CA GLY A 143 4.11 -2.39 15.60
C GLY A 143 4.39 -2.43 17.10
N ARG A 144 4.18 -3.59 17.71
CA ARG A 144 4.32 -3.79 19.16
C ARG A 144 5.72 -3.45 19.68
N ASN A 145 6.76 -3.67 18.86
CA ASN A 145 8.15 -3.36 19.17
C ASN A 145 8.61 -2.00 18.59
N GLY A 146 7.68 -1.17 18.11
CA GLY A 146 7.92 0.21 17.71
C GLY A 146 8.33 0.42 16.26
N LEU A 147 8.32 -0.61 15.41
CA LEU A 147 8.51 -0.41 13.96
C LEU A 147 7.32 0.39 13.43
N THR A 148 7.59 1.44 12.66
CA THR A 148 6.52 2.29 12.10
C THR A 148 6.25 1.94 10.65
N GLU A 149 4.98 1.98 10.25
CA GLU A 149 4.56 1.74 8.89
C GLU A 149 5.28 2.66 7.90
N LYS A 150 5.40 3.96 8.22
CA LYS A 150 6.12 4.94 7.38
C LYS A 150 7.57 4.53 7.07
N GLU A 151 8.24 3.81 7.97
CA GLU A 151 9.61 3.36 7.79
C GLU A 151 9.64 2.19 6.78
N VAL A 152 8.77 1.20 7.00
CA VAL A 152 8.67 0.02 6.14
C VAL A 152 8.26 0.40 4.72
N THR A 153 7.25 1.25 4.56
CA THR A 153 6.75 1.68 3.24
C THR A 153 7.81 2.45 2.46
N LEU A 154 8.60 3.32 3.12
CA LEU A 154 9.70 4.05 2.47
C LEU A 154 10.82 3.11 2.02
N ARG A 155 11.23 2.17 2.89
CA ARG A 155 12.28 1.20 2.58
C ARG A 155 11.87 0.31 1.40
N LEU A 156 10.64 -0.21 1.40
CA LEU A 156 10.11 -1.01 0.31
C LEU A 156 10.02 -0.20 -0.99
N ALA A 157 9.46 1.01 -0.96
CA ALA A 157 9.32 1.85 -2.16
C ALA A 157 10.68 2.10 -2.84
N LYS A 158 11.73 2.38 -2.06
CA LYS A 158 13.10 2.57 -2.58
C LYS A 158 13.67 1.28 -3.19
N LYS A 159 13.49 0.14 -2.51
CA LYS A 159 13.97 -1.17 -3.03
C LYS A 159 13.24 -1.55 -4.32
N VAL A 160 11.92 -1.40 -4.37
CA VAL A 160 11.12 -1.66 -5.58
C VAL A 160 11.56 -0.76 -6.74
N ARG A 161 11.75 0.54 -6.49
CA ARG A 161 12.30 1.47 -7.49
C ARG A 161 13.65 1.01 -8.03
N SER A 162 14.56 0.58 -7.15
CA SER A 162 15.88 0.07 -7.55
C SER A 162 15.79 -1.22 -8.38
N LEU A 163 14.86 -2.12 -8.05
CA LEU A 163 14.69 -3.39 -8.77
C LEU A 163 14.04 -3.22 -10.16
N LEU A 164 13.31 -2.12 -10.36
CA LEU A 164 12.66 -1.79 -11.61
C LEU A 164 13.48 -0.86 -12.49
N SER A 165 14.62 -0.32 -12.02
CA SER A 165 15.46 0.58 -12.81
C SER A 165 16.11 -0.08 -14.02
N SER A 166 16.12 -1.41 -14.08
CA SER A 166 16.62 -2.20 -15.21
C SER A 166 15.53 -2.52 -16.25
N VAL A 167 14.29 -2.05 -16.06
CA VAL A 167 13.21 -2.23 -17.03
C VAL A 167 13.27 -1.09 -18.04
N ASP A 168 13.54 -1.43 -19.30
CA ASP A 168 13.68 -0.42 -20.34
C ASP A 168 12.34 0.28 -20.59
N ASN A 169 12.44 1.60 -20.78
CA ASN A 169 11.31 2.51 -20.95
C ASN A 169 10.34 2.59 -19.75
N LEU A 170 10.76 2.17 -18.55
CA LEU A 170 10.02 2.38 -17.31
C LEU A 170 10.74 3.40 -16.41
N HIS A 171 10.08 4.51 -16.11
CA HIS A 171 10.52 5.41 -15.04
C HIS A 171 9.72 5.16 -13.77
N VAL A 172 10.42 4.97 -12.64
CA VAL A 172 9.78 4.79 -11.33
C VAL A 172 10.10 5.98 -10.43
N ALA A 173 9.06 6.73 -10.09
CA ALA A 173 9.12 7.90 -9.22
C ALA A 173 8.40 7.65 -7.89
N LEU A 174 8.84 8.31 -6.82
CA LEU A 174 8.25 8.16 -5.48
C LEU A 174 7.52 9.44 -5.07
N THR A 175 6.39 9.32 -4.34
CA THR A 175 5.72 10.49 -3.73
C THR A 175 6.57 11.14 -2.63
N ARG A 176 7.46 10.38 -2.00
CA ARG A 176 8.49 10.87 -1.07
C ARG A 176 9.76 10.01 -1.13
N TYR A 177 10.91 10.67 -0.96
CA TYR A 177 12.24 10.02 -0.95
C TYR A 177 12.90 10.01 0.44
N ASP A 178 12.28 10.66 1.42
CA ASP A 178 12.73 10.76 2.81
C ASP A 178 11.51 10.68 3.75
N ASP A 179 11.75 10.86 5.05
CA ASP A 179 10.72 10.85 6.08
C ASP A 179 10.03 12.22 6.26
N ARG A 180 9.49 12.76 5.16
CA ARG A 180 8.69 14.01 5.20
C ARG A 180 7.22 13.74 5.46
N THR A 181 6.55 14.69 6.10
CA THR A 181 5.08 14.73 6.13
C THR A 181 4.57 15.14 4.76
N ILE A 182 3.72 14.29 4.18
CA ILE A 182 3.01 14.58 2.94
C ILE A 182 1.53 14.24 3.13
N ASN A 183 0.70 15.27 3.02
CA ASN A 183 -0.74 15.11 3.10
C ASN A 183 -1.26 14.43 1.81
N ILE A 184 -2.44 13.87 1.91
CA ILE A 184 -3.04 13.08 0.84
C ILE A 184 -3.33 13.86 -0.46
N ASN A 185 -3.65 15.16 -0.40
CA ASN A 185 -3.83 15.97 -1.61
C ASN A 185 -2.49 16.19 -2.31
N THR A 186 -1.43 16.49 -1.55
CA THR A 186 -0.08 16.65 -2.09
C THR A 186 0.43 15.36 -2.73
N ARG A 187 0.07 14.18 -2.20
CA ARG A 187 0.38 12.89 -2.87
C ARG A 187 -0.23 12.84 -4.27
N THR A 188 -1.51 13.20 -4.39
CA THR A 188 -2.22 13.18 -5.69
C THR A 188 -1.69 14.24 -6.65
N GLU A 189 -1.29 15.41 -6.16
CA GLU A 189 -0.64 16.45 -6.95
C GLU A 189 0.70 15.97 -7.49
N ILE A 190 1.55 15.37 -6.65
CA ILE A 190 2.84 14.81 -7.10
C ILE A 190 2.66 13.75 -8.18
N ILE A 191 1.71 12.82 -8.00
CA ILE A 191 1.43 11.76 -8.99
C ILE A 191 1.02 12.37 -10.34
N LYS A 192 0.21 13.43 -10.31
CA LYS A 192 -0.21 14.17 -11.51
C LYS A 192 0.95 14.92 -12.16
N GLU A 193 1.74 15.65 -11.38
CA GLU A 193 2.87 16.47 -11.87
C GLU A 193 3.99 15.63 -12.49
N ILE A 194 4.24 14.44 -11.94
CA ILE A 194 5.19 13.48 -12.50
C ILE A 194 4.71 12.91 -13.85
N GLY A 195 3.42 13.05 -14.18
CA GLY A 195 2.84 12.47 -15.39
C GLY A 195 2.79 10.94 -15.31
N ALA A 196 2.43 10.39 -14.14
CA ALA A 196 2.32 8.95 -13.95
C ALA A 196 1.31 8.33 -14.92
N ASP A 197 1.62 7.17 -15.48
CA ASP A 197 0.67 6.34 -16.25
C ASP A 197 -0.15 5.45 -15.32
N PHE A 198 0.40 5.07 -14.16
CA PHE A 198 -0.29 4.32 -13.11
C PHE A 198 0.39 4.51 -11.75
N VAL A 199 -0.35 4.21 -10.68
CA VAL A 199 0.12 4.36 -9.30
C VAL A 199 0.02 3.04 -8.51
N LEU A 200 1.05 2.79 -7.69
CA LEU A 200 1.02 1.79 -6.62
C LEU A 200 1.25 2.47 -5.27
N SER A 201 0.28 2.42 -4.37
CA SER A 201 0.46 2.85 -2.97
C SER A 201 0.82 1.67 -2.09
N LEU A 202 1.83 1.81 -1.24
CA LEU A 202 2.33 0.77 -0.33
C LEU A 202 1.98 1.13 1.11
N HIS A 203 1.32 0.19 1.80
CA HIS A 203 0.85 0.30 3.18
C HIS A 203 1.04 -1.02 3.95
N MET A 204 0.91 -0.98 5.27
CA MET A 204 0.93 -2.15 6.14
C MET A 204 -0.38 -2.31 6.90
N ASN A 205 -0.91 -3.53 6.93
CA ASN A 205 -2.07 -3.83 7.74
C ASN A 205 -1.75 -3.68 9.23
N ALA A 206 -2.74 -3.21 9.97
CA ALA A 206 -2.80 -3.37 11.42
C ALA A 206 -4.22 -3.78 11.81
N ILE A 207 -4.37 -5.05 12.21
CA ILE A 207 -5.64 -5.64 12.60
C ILE A 207 -5.64 -6.02 14.09
N PRO A 208 -6.79 -5.97 14.78
CA PRO A 208 -6.87 -6.29 16.22
C PRO A 208 -6.45 -7.73 16.57
N GLN A 209 -6.62 -8.66 15.65
CA GLN A 209 -6.16 -10.04 15.79
C GLN A 209 -4.68 -10.12 15.40
N GLU A 210 -3.80 -9.66 16.30
CA GLU A 210 -2.35 -9.56 16.08
C GLU A 210 -1.69 -10.88 15.65
N GLN A 211 -2.27 -12.04 15.98
CA GLN A 211 -1.76 -13.35 15.51
C GLN A 211 -2.00 -13.62 14.02
N ILE A 212 -2.86 -12.85 13.35
CA ILE A 212 -3.18 -13.03 11.93
C ILE A 212 -2.19 -12.23 11.09
N THR A 213 -1.70 -12.86 10.03
CA THR A 213 -0.97 -12.20 8.95
C THR A 213 -1.77 -12.38 7.67
N LEU A 214 -1.99 -11.29 6.94
CA LEU A 214 -2.69 -11.33 5.67
C LEU A 214 -2.10 -10.34 4.67
N VAL A 215 -2.30 -10.64 3.40
CA VAL A 215 -2.01 -9.75 2.27
C VAL A 215 -3.33 -9.39 1.61
N GLU A 216 -3.56 -8.12 1.34
CA GLU A 216 -4.71 -7.63 0.59
C GLU A 216 -4.35 -6.45 -0.28
N SER A 217 -5.11 -6.30 -1.37
CA SER A 217 -4.92 -5.20 -2.31
C SER A 217 -6.24 -4.54 -2.61
N TYR A 218 -6.22 -3.22 -2.73
CA TYR A 218 -7.32 -2.39 -3.16
C TYR A 218 -7.03 -1.87 -4.57
N TYR A 219 -8.07 -1.71 -5.37
CA TYR A 219 -7.93 -1.14 -6.71
C TYR A 219 -8.98 -0.08 -6.98
N LYS A 220 -8.60 0.89 -7.82
CA LYS A 220 -9.47 1.99 -8.22
C LYS A 220 -10.73 1.46 -8.91
N THR A 221 -11.89 1.95 -8.48
CA THR A 221 -13.21 1.60 -9.01
C THR A 221 -14.05 2.86 -9.22
N SER A 222 -15.17 2.74 -9.91
CA SER A 222 -16.20 3.79 -10.05
C SER A 222 -17.30 3.70 -8.98
N ARG A 223 -17.14 2.83 -7.96
CA ARG A 223 -18.14 2.63 -6.91
C ARG A 223 -18.23 3.86 -6.00
N ARG A 224 -19.38 4.56 -6.05
CA ARG A 224 -19.75 5.55 -5.04
C ARG A 224 -19.81 4.86 -3.68
N ALA A 225 -18.97 5.27 -2.75
CA ALA A 225 -19.29 5.04 -1.36
C ALA A 225 -20.51 5.91 -1.05
N HIS A 226 -21.68 5.27 -0.90
CA HIS A 226 -22.84 5.93 -0.30
C HIS A 226 -22.35 6.70 0.94
N MET A 227 -22.48 8.03 0.94
CA MET A 227 -22.27 8.97 2.07
C MET A 227 -21.04 9.91 2.09
N LEU A 228 -20.21 10.02 1.05
CA LEU A 228 -19.18 11.09 1.00
C LEU A 228 -19.41 12.04 -0.20
N ARG A 229 -19.17 13.33 0.04
CA ARG A 229 -19.46 14.46 -0.87
C ARG A 229 -18.95 14.18 -2.30
N ASP A 230 -19.76 14.55 -3.29
CA ASP A 230 -19.47 14.33 -4.73
C ASP A 230 -18.12 14.89 -5.19
N ASP A 231 -17.59 15.90 -4.50
CA ASP A 231 -16.32 16.58 -4.84
C ASP A 231 -15.08 15.70 -4.59
N PHE A 232 -15.24 14.53 -3.97
CA PHE A 232 -14.13 13.70 -3.52
C PHE A 232 -13.69 12.64 -4.55
N PHE A 233 -14.48 12.40 -5.58
CA PHE A 233 -14.36 11.20 -6.40
C PHE A 233 -14.13 11.50 -7.88
N ILE A 234 -12.97 11.08 -8.40
CA ILE A 234 -12.70 11.06 -9.84
C ILE A 234 -13.29 9.78 -10.42
N LYS A 235 -14.32 9.93 -11.27
CA LYS A 235 -14.94 8.83 -12.01
C LYS A 235 -13.88 8.11 -12.87
N SER A 236 -13.87 6.79 -12.81
CA SER A 236 -12.93 5.96 -13.57
C SER A 236 -13.60 5.39 -14.82
N SER A 237 -12.87 5.35 -15.93
CA SER A 237 -13.28 4.59 -17.13
C SER A 237 -13.22 3.09 -16.84
N ASP A 238 -13.94 2.27 -17.62
CA ASP A 238 -13.90 0.81 -17.47
C ASP A 238 -12.48 0.27 -17.69
N SER A 239 -11.75 0.82 -18.68
CA SER A 239 -10.34 0.50 -18.92
C SER A 239 -9.46 0.82 -17.70
N ASN A 240 -9.62 1.98 -17.05
CA ASN A 240 -8.87 2.28 -15.84
C ASN A 240 -9.15 1.29 -14.71
N ILE A 241 -10.40 0.84 -14.57
CA ILE A 241 -10.77 -0.14 -13.54
C ILE A 241 -10.15 -1.51 -13.85
N GLU A 242 -10.15 -1.93 -15.12
CA GLU A 242 -9.55 -3.19 -15.56
C GLU A 242 -8.04 -3.20 -15.38
N ILE A 243 -7.34 -2.13 -15.78
CA ILE A 243 -5.91 -1.96 -15.58
C ILE A 243 -5.58 -1.94 -14.08
N SER A 244 -6.36 -1.20 -13.27
CA SER A 244 -6.18 -1.15 -11.81
C SER A 244 -6.34 -2.52 -11.16
N ARG A 245 -7.37 -3.29 -11.58
CA ARG A 245 -7.58 -4.65 -11.10
C ARG A 245 -6.45 -5.58 -11.51
N SER A 246 -5.97 -5.49 -12.75
CA SER A 246 -4.85 -6.29 -13.26
C SER A 246 -3.56 -6.03 -12.47
N LEU A 247 -3.24 -4.76 -12.21
CA LEU A 247 -2.13 -4.38 -11.34
C LEU A 247 -2.28 -4.98 -9.96
N ALA A 248 -3.44 -4.81 -9.32
CA ALA A 248 -3.70 -5.33 -7.98
C ALA A 248 -3.62 -6.86 -7.91
N THR A 249 -4.15 -7.59 -8.91
CA THR A 249 -4.08 -9.05 -8.97
C THR A 249 -2.63 -9.55 -8.98
N THR A 250 -1.82 -9.01 -9.89
CA THR A 250 -0.45 -9.51 -10.10
C THR A 250 0.47 -9.24 -8.91
N ILE A 251 0.35 -8.07 -8.26
CA ILE A 251 1.10 -7.76 -7.04
C ILE A 251 0.58 -8.56 -5.84
N GLN A 252 -0.74 -8.73 -5.70
CA GLN A 252 -1.36 -9.53 -4.64
C GLN A 252 -0.82 -10.96 -4.67
N ASP A 253 -0.86 -11.59 -5.83
CA ASP A 253 -0.44 -12.98 -6.00
C ASP A 253 1.06 -13.17 -5.74
N ALA A 254 1.90 -12.26 -6.27
CA ALA A 254 3.35 -12.33 -6.09
C ALA A 254 3.76 -12.14 -4.62
N VAL A 255 3.17 -11.14 -3.95
CA VAL A 255 3.49 -10.82 -2.55
C VAL A 255 2.93 -11.89 -1.61
N PHE A 256 1.68 -12.32 -1.80
CA PHE A 256 1.11 -13.39 -0.98
C PHE A 256 1.93 -14.68 -1.06
N LYS A 257 2.38 -15.10 -2.25
CA LYS A 257 3.28 -16.26 -2.39
C LYS A 257 4.57 -16.11 -1.58
N THR A 258 5.11 -14.89 -1.49
CA THR A 258 6.33 -14.63 -0.70
C THR A 258 6.04 -14.64 0.79
N VAL A 259 5.00 -13.94 1.25
CA VAL A 259 4.58 -13.96 2.67
C VAL A 259 4.25 -15.40 3.12
N LYS A 260 3.54 -16.17 2.29
CA LYS A 260 3.18 -17.57 2.59
C LYS A 260 4.37 -18.49 2.82
N ARG A 261 5.50 -18.27 2.12
CA ARG A 261 6.74 -19.03 2.31
C ARG A 261 7.43 -18.75 3.65
N HIS A 262 7.15 -17.60 4.26
CA HIS A 262 7.75 -17.17 5.52
C HIS A 262 6.78 -17.26 6.71
N ASN A 263 5.49 -17.32 6.43
CA ASN A 263 4.42 -17.49 7.39
C ASN A 263 3.35 -18.42 6.80
N GLU A 264 3.43 -19.71 7.12
CA GLU A 264 2.56 -20.74 6.54
C GLU A 264 1.09 -20.58 6.90
N ILE A 265 0.74 -19.87 7.97
CA ILE A 265 -0.65 -19.63 8.36
C ILE A 265 -1.21 -18.31 7.81
N SER A 266 -0.41 -17.57 7.03
CA SER A 266 -0.86 -16.33 6.39
C SER A 266 -2.04 -16.55 5.44
N VAL A 267 -2.87 -15.50 5.35
CA VAL A 267 -4.14 -15.49 4.63
C VAL A 267 -4.04 -14.62 3.38
N ASN A 268 -4.52 -15.15 2.25
CA ASN A 268 -4.77 -14.34 1.07
C ASN A 268 -6.16 -13.70 1.22
N ALA A 269 -6.20 -12.43 1.63
CA ALA A 269 -7.46 -11.70 1.77
C ALA A 269 -7.97 -11.12 0.45
N GLY A 270 -7.18 -11.25 -0.63
CA GLY A 270 -7.60 -10.99 -2.01
C GLY A 270 -7.78 -9.51 -2.33
N LEU A 271 -8.56 -9.26 -3.38
CA LEU A 271 -8.83 -7.92 -3.88
C LEU A 271 -10.06 -7.31 -3.24
N LYS A 272 -9.95 -6.03 -2.87
CA LYS A 272 -11.02 -5.24 -2.28
C LYS A 272 -11.28 -3.97 -3.07
N THR A 273 -12.47 -3.40 -2.88
CA THR A 273 -12.81 -2.06 -3.37
C THR A 273 -13.21 -1.20 -2.19
N ASP A 274 -12.52 -0.08 -2.00
CA ASP A 274 -12.81 0.91 -0.98
C ASP A 274 -12.43 2.30 -1.54
N PRO A 275 -13.11 3.41 -1.18
CA PRO A 275 -12.91 4.71 -1.80
C PRO A 275 -11.65 5.40 -1.23
N MET A 276 -10.56 4.65 -1.04
CA MET A 276 -9.32 5.16 -0.47
C MET A 276 -8.87 6.37 -1.28
N ARG A 277 -8.59 7.48 -0.57
CA ARG A 277 -8.34 8.80 -1.16
C ARG A 277 -7.29 8.77 -2.27
N ILE A 278 -6.21 8.02 -2.06
CA ILE A 278 -5.11 7.86 -3.02
C ILE A 278 -5.57 7.17 -4.32
N LEU A 279 -6.63 6.36 -4.29
CA LEU A 279 -7.18 5.72 -5.48
C LEU A 279 -8.33 6.55 -6.08
N SER A 280 -9.18 7.14 -5.24
CA SER A 280 -10.37 7.88 -5.68
C SER A 280 -10.08 9.27 -6.22
N GLN A 281 -8.98 9.92 -5.80
CA GLN A 281 -8.61 11.27 -6.24
C GLN A 281 -7.51 11.32 -7.33
N ASN A 282 -7.04 10.18 -7.83
CA ASN A 282 -6.10 10.13 -8.95
C ASN A 282 -6.83 9.84 -10.28
N GLU A 283 -6.38 10.44 -11.38
CA GLU A 283 -6.98 10.25 -12.71
C GLU A 283 -6.52 8.93 -13.38
N VAL A 284 -5.38 8.40 -12.95
CA VAL A 284 -4.70 7.24 -13.51
C VAL A 284 -5.18 5.91 -12.89
N PRO A 285 -4.99 4.76 -13.56
CA PRO A 285 -5.12 3.45 -12.94
C PRO A 285 -4.27 3.35 -11.65
N GLY A 286 -4.79 2.66 -10.64
CA GLY A 286 -4.11 2.59 -9.36
C GLY A 286 -4.50 1.41 -8.48
N ALA A 287 -3.51 0.92 -7.73
CA ALA A 287 -3.68 -0.07 -6.68
C ALA A 287 -3.06 0.42 -5.37
N LEU A 288 -3.60 -0.04 -4.24
CA LEU A 288 -2.98 0.06 -2.92
C LEU A 288 -2.75 -1.36 -2.42
N LEU A 289 -1.53 -1.65 -2.01
CA LEU A 289 -1.13 -2.94 -1.46
C LEU A 289 -0.89 -2.80 0.04
N GLU A 290 -1.67 -3.55 0.82
CA GLU A 290 -1.36 -3.81 2.22
C GLU A 290 -0.46 -5.06 2.28
N VAL A 291 0.84 -4.84 2.39
CA VAL A 291 1.87 -5.83 2.06
C VAL A 291 1.83 -7.04 3.00
N THR A 292 1.65 -6.80 4.29
CA THR A 292 1.53 -7.79 5.37
C THR A 292 1.03 -7.09 6.65
N CYS A 293 0.95 -7.78 7.79
CA CYS A 293 0.44 -7.23 9.05
C CYS A 293 1.55 -6.75 9.98
N LEU A 294 1.71 -5.43 10.14
CA LEU A 294 2.61 -4.84 11.13
C LEU A 294 2.14 -5.05 12.58
N SER A 295 0.84 -5.28 12.79
CA SER A 295 0.31 -5.62 14.11
C SER A 295 0.72 -7.02 14.60
N ASN A 296 1.23 -7.88 13.72
CA ASN A 296 1.73 -9.20 14.09
C ASN A 296 3.19 -9.11 14.57
N PRO A 297 3.51 -9.46 15.84
CA PRO A 297 4.87 -9.26 16.37
C PRO A 297 5.96 -10.08 15.67
N GLU A 298 5.64 -11.28 15.18
CA GLU A 298 6.61 -12.08 14.41
C GLU A 298 6.85 -11.47 13.04
N GLU A 299 5.79 -10.97 12.40
CA GLU A 299 5.88 -10.31 11.11
C GLU A 299 6.59 -8.95 11.21
N GLU A 300 6.34 -8.19 12.28
CA GLU A 300 7.09 -6.98 12.61
C GLU A 300 8.59 -7.27 12.68
N GLU A 301 8.99 -8.34 13.37
CA GLU A 301 10.39 -8.73 13.46
C GLU A 301 10.98 -9.10 12.09
N ARG A 302 10.23 -9.84 11.26
CA ARG A 302 10.64 -10.10 9.88
C ARG A 302 10.81 -8.80 9.09
N LEU A 303 9.90 -7.84 9.22
CA LEU A 303 9.94 -6.54 8.52
C LEU A 303 11.14 -5.66 8.91
N ARG A 304 11.80 -5.92 10.05
CA ARG A 304 13.06 -5.26 10.39
C ARG A 304 14.22 -5.72 9.51
N SER A 305 14.21 -6.99 9.13
CA SER A 305 15.25 -7.62 8.32
C SER A 305 15.29 -7.06 6.91
N ASP A 306 16.46 -6.54 6.51
CA ASP A 306 16.67 -6.11 5.12
C ASP A 306 16.50 -7.25 4.12
N GLU A 307 16.86 -8.49 4.49
CA GLU A 307 16.68 -9.66 3.64
C GLU A 307 15.19 -9.95 3.36
N TYR A 308 14.34 -9.81 4.38
CA TYR A 308 12.90 -10.01 4.18
C TYR A 308 12.29 -8.89 3.35
N LEU A 309 12.71 -7.63 3.58
CA LEU A 309 12.29 -6.51 2.75
C LEU A 309 12.76 -6.66 1.29
N ASP A 310 13.93 -7.23 1.05
CA ASP A 310 14.41 -7.53 -0.30
C ASP A 310 13.53 -8.57 -0.99
N LYS A 311 13.11 -9.63 -0.26
CA LYS A 311 12.18 -10.64 -0.78
C LYS A 311 10.81 -10.03 -1.12
N LEU A 312 10.27 -9.19 -0.24
CA LEU A 312 9.01 -8.49 -0.49
C LEU A 312 9.12 -7.50 -1.66
N ALA A 313 10.20 -6.71 -1.72
CA ALA A 313 10.43 -5.77 -2.81
C ALA A 313 10.61 -6.49 -4.16
N TYR A 314 11.30 -7.64 -4.18
CA TYR A 314 11.41 -8.50 -5.35
C TYR A 314 10.05 -9.06 -5.78
N ALA A 315 9.22 -9.49 -4.83
CA ALA A 315 7.86 -9.95 -5.12
C ALA A 315 6.98 -8.84 -5.72
N ILE A 316 7.02 -7.62 -5.16
CA ILE A 316 6.30 -6.46 -5.69
C ILE A 316 6.80 -6.11 -7.10
N ALA A 317 8.12 -6.04 -7.30
CA ALA A 317 8.72 -5.75 -8.60
C ALA A 317 8.33 -6.81 -9.64
N ASN A 318 8.32 -8.09 -9.29
CA ASN A 318 7.89 -9.16 -10.18
C ASN A 318 6.39 -9.10 -10.50
N GLY A 319 5.54 -8.74 -9.53
CA GLY A 319 4.12 -8.47 -9.78
C GLY A 319 3.94 -7.35 -10.80
N ILE A 320 4.65 -6.24 -10.63
CA ILE A 320 4.64 -5.11 -11.59
C ILE A 320 5.13 -5.54 -12.98
N LYS A 321 6.21 -6.33 -13.04
CA LYS A 321 6.72 -6.88 -14.31
C LYS A 321 5.70 -7.78 -15.01
N GLN A 322 4.97 -8.62 -14.28
CA GLN A 322 3.89 -9.46 -14.83
C GLN A 322 2.70 -8.62 -15.30
N PHE A 323 2.34 -7.58 -14.55
CA PHE A 323 1.35 -6.60 -14.97
C PHE A 323 1.73 -5.92 -16.28
N LEU A 324 2.96 -5.44 -16.38
CA LEU A 324 3.46 -4.79 -17.59
C LEU A 324 3.40 -5.76 -18.78
N LYS A 325 3.89 -7.00 -18.63
CA LYS A 325 3.82 -8.04 -19.68
C LYS A 325 2.38 -8.32 -20.16
N THR A 326 1.39 -8.23 -19.29
CA THR A 326 -0.02 -8.52 -19.62
C THR A 326 -0.80 -7.31 -20.13
N ASN A 327 -0.30 -6.09 -19.93
CA ASN A 327 -0.98 -4.84 -20.29
C ASN A 327 -0.18 -3.96 -21.27
N LEU A 328 0.87 -4.50 -21.89
CA LEU A 328 1.71 -3.82 -22.89
C LEU A 328 0.90 -3.08 -23.97
N ASP A 329 -0.20 -3.68 -24.46
CA ASP A 329 -1.05 -3.09 -25.51
C ASP A 329 -2.20 -2.22 -24.95
N ALA A 330 -2.63 -2.45 -23.71
CA ALA A 330 -3.69 -1.65 -23.09
C ALA A 330 -3.16 -0.27 -22.66
N MET A 331 -1.89 -0.20 -22.26
CA MET A 331 -1.22 1.06 -21.92
C MET A 331 -0.78 1.88 -23.14
N THR A 332 -0.76 1.32 -24.34
CA THR A 332 -0.41 2.06 -25.57
C THR A 332 -1.60 2.77 -26.21
N VAL A 333 -2.83 2.30 -25.97
CA VAL A 333 -4.03 2.80 -26.69
C VAL A 333 -4.88 3.78 -25.86
N SER A 334 -4.73 3.83 -24.54
CA SER A 334 -5.63 4.62 -23.70
C SER A 334 -4.91 5.36 -22.58
N THR A 335 -4.17 6.43 -22.92
CA THR A 335 -4.07 7.63 -22.08
C THR A 335 -3.40 8.78 -22.85
N LEU A 336 -4.23 9.81 -23.11
CA LEU A 336 -3.89 11.20 -23.39
C LEU A 336 -3.62 11.60 -24.86
N THR A 337 -4.62 12.29 -25.40
CA THR A 337 -4.41 13.59 -26.04
C THR A 337 -3.25 14.34 -25.37
N PRO A 338 -2.24 14.79 -26.13
CA PRO A 338 -1.04 15.38 -25.57
C PRO A 338 -1.39 16.54 -24.63
N PHE A 339 -0.77 16.55 -23.46
CA PHE A 339 -0.71 17.72 -22.60
C PHE A 339 -0.07 18.85 -23.41
N THR A 340 -0.89 19.76 -23.94
CA THR A 340 -0.38 20.96 -24.59
C THR A 340 0.03 21.92 -23.50
N ALA A 341 1.34 22.11 -23.34
CA ALA A 341 1.91 23.19 -22.57
C ALA A 341 1.59 24.52 -23.28
N SER A 342 0.39 25.05 -23.06
CA SER A 342 -0.03 26.35 -23.59
C SER A 342 -1.22 26.85 -22.77
N THR A 343 -0.96 27.42 -21.59
CA THR A 343 -1.78 28.48 -20.95
C THR A 343 -1.17 28.87 -19.60
N TYR A 344 0.08 29.35 -19.62
CA TYR A 344 0.60 30.29 -18.62
C TYR A 344 1.64 31.17 -19.30
N ALA A 345 1.15 31.95 -20.24
CA ALA A 345 1.76 33.19 -20.69
C ALA A 345 0.58 34.15 -20.84
N ASP A 346 0.30 34.88 -19.76
CA ASP A 346 -0.15 36.28 -19.73
C ASP A 346 -0.12 36.78 -18.28
#